data_AF-A0A0P9AKB6-F1
#
_entry.id   AF-A0A0P9AKB6-F1
#
_cell.length_a   1.000
_cell.length_b   1.000
_cell.length_c   1.000
_cell.angle_alpha   90.00
_cell.angle_beta   90.00
_cell.angle_gamma   90.00
#
_symmetry.space_group_name_H-M   'P 1'
#
loop_
_entity.id
_entity.type
_entity.pdbx_description
1 polymer ?
#
loop_
_entity_poly.entity_id
_entity_poly.type
_entity_poly.pdbx_seq_one_letter_code
_entity_poly.pdbx_strand_id
1 'polypeptide(L)' 'MDNGAEKEYDLPMIQVDEFLDWYNYRADGSGPAVYMINKTYNIGPFLSRKDYIPFDKILNFEVSEYSFRD' A
#
# COMPACT_ATOMS: atom_id res chain seq x y z
N MET A 1 -14.73 9.24 14.28
CA MET A 1 -15.00 9.38 12.84
C MET A 1 -13.72 8.93 12.14
N ASP A 2 -13.72 7.74 11.55
CA ASP A 2 -12.69 7.43 10.56
C ASP A 2 -13.02 8.30 9.35
N ASN A 3 -12.11 9.19 8.99
CA ASN A 3 -12.29 10.25 8.01
C ASN A 3 -12.21 9.73 6.55
N GLY A 4 -12.31 8.41 6.33
CA GLY A 4 -12.47 7.80 5.02
C GLY A 4 -11.45 8.29 3.98
N ALA A 5 -10.19 8.48 4.38
CA ALA A 5 -9.18 9.00 3.48
C ALA A 5 -8.78 7.93 2.47
N GLU A 6 -9.07 8.18 1.20
CA GLU A 6 -8.60 7.36 0.08
C GLU A 6 -7.17 7.77 -0.32
N LYS A 7 -6.36 6.77 -0.69
CA LYS A 7 -5.02 6.96 -1.25
C LYS A 7 -4.79 5.98 -2.38
N GLU A 8 -4.26 6.49 -3.48
CA GLU A 8 -3.90 5.70 -4.65
C GLU A 8 -2.37 5.69 -4.83
N TYR A 9 -1.87 4.53 -5.27
CA TYR A 9 -0.46 4.32 -5.56
C TYR A 9 -0.33 3.63 -6.92
N ASP A 10 0.55 4.16 -7.77
CA ASP A 10 1.04 3.45 -8.95
C ASP A 10 2.31 2.70 -8.55
N LEU A 11 2.23 1.37 -8.52
CA LEU A 11 3.26 0.48 -7.99
C LEU A 11 3.60 -0.61 -9.00
N PRO A 12 4.86 -1.06 -9.07
CA PRO A 12 5.19 -2.29 -9.77
C PRO A 12 4.46 -3.47 -9.14
N MET A 13 4.02 -4.45 -9.95
CA MET A 13 3.25 -5.60 -9.45
C MET A 13 3.94 -6.37 -8.31
N ILE A 14 5.28 -6.42 -8.28
CA ILE A 14 6.00 -7.02 -7.15
C ILE A 14 5.66 -6.38 -5.79
N GLN A 15 5.49 -5.06 -5.73
CA GLN A 15 5.11 -4.37 -4.49
C GLN A 15 3.63 -4.52 -4.17
N VAL A 16 2.80 -4.74 -5.19
CA VAL A 16 1.37 -5.07 -5.01
C VAL A 16 1.24 -6.46 -4.40
N ASP A 17 1.98 -7.45 -4.92
CA ASP A 17 2.02 -8.81 -4.39
C ASP A 17 2.52 -8.82 -2.94
N GLU A 18 3.61 -8.11 -2.64
CA GLU A 18 4.13 -7.94 -1.27
C GLU A 18 3.08 -7.33 -0.32
N PHE A 19 2.27 -6.38 -0.79
CA PHE A 19 1.18 -5.79 -0.01
C PHE A 19 0.05 -6.80 0.25
N LEU A 20 -0.35 -7.58 -0.77
CA LEU A 20 -1.39 -8.60 -0.65
C LEU A 20 -0.98 -9.70 0.33
N ASP A 21 0.26 -10.17 0.25
CA ASP A 21 0.82 -11.16 1.17
C ASP A 21 0.84 -10.63 2.61
N TRP A 22 1.32 -9.40 2.82
CA TRP A 22 1.28 -8.76 4.12
C TRP A 22 -0.15 -8.67 4.68
N TYR A 23 -1.11 -8.25 3.83
CA TYR A 23 -2.51 -8.09 4.25
C TYR A 23 -3.11 -9.43 4.68
N ASN A 24 -2.90 -10.49 3.90
CA ASN A 24 -3.41 -11.83 4.20
C ASN A 24 -2.77 -12.42 5.46
N TYR A 25 -1.44 -12.33 5.60
CA TYR A 25 -0.76 -12.77 6.83
C TYR A 25 -1.29 -12.04 8.06
N ARG A 26 -1.57 -10.74 7.92
CA ARG A 26 -2.12 -9.95 9.02
C ARG A 26 -3.57 -10.28 9.33
N ALA A 27 -4.39 -10.55 8.32
CA ALA A 27 -5.76 -11.03 8.48
C ALA A 27 -5.81 -12.40 9.17
N ASP A 28 -4.84 -13.28 8.91
CA ASP A 28 -4.68 -14.57 9.58
C ASP A 28 -4.11 -14.47 11.00
N GLY A 29 -3.91 -13.25 11.51
CA GLY A 29 -3.45 -12.99 12.88
C GLY A 29 -1.93 -13.05 13.07
N SER A 30 -1.18 -13.10 11.98
CA SER A 30 0.29 -13.09 11.98
C SER A 30 0.84 -11.78 11.40
N GLY A 31 2.15 -11.65 11.23
CA GLY A 31 2.74 -10.49 10.57
C GLY A 31 2.59 -9.13 11.28
N PRO A 32 3.20 -8.08 10.73
CA PRO A 32 3.22 -6.75 11.34
C PRO A 32 1.88 -6.03 11.19
N ALA A 33 1.53 -5.20 12.16
CA ALA A 33 0.29 -4.39 12.13
C ALA A 33 0.32 -3.25 11.10
N VAL A 34 1.47 -2.98 10.48
CA VAL A 34 1.70 -1.84 9.59
C VAL A 34 2.50 -2.30 8.37
N TYR A 35 2.07 -1.89 7.17
CA TYR A 35 2.83 -1.98 5.93
C TYR A 35 3.50 -0.66 5.60
N MET A 36 4.68 -0.70 4.98
CA MET A 36 5.41 0.50 4.58
C MET A 36 5.54 0.56 3.07
N ILE A 37 5.02 1.62 2.47
CA ILE A 37 5.27 1.96 1.07
C ILE A 37 6.40 2.99 1.02
N ASN A 38 7.48 2.65 0.31
CA ASN A 38 8.55 3.59 0.03
C ASN A 38 8.24 4.35 -1.26
N LYS A 39 7.95 5.64 -1.15
CA LYS A 39 7.56 6.45 -2.31
C LYS A 39 8.79 6.83 -3.12
N THR A 40 8.75 6.49 -4.41
CA THR A 40 9.73 6.91 -5.41
C THR A 40 9.35 8.22 -6.10
N TYR A 41 8.15 8.75 -5.81
CA TYR A 41 7.57 9.95 -6.40
C TYR A 41 7.18 10.97 -5.32
N ASN A 42 7.04 12.25 -5.72
CA ASN A 42 6.69 13.35 -4.82
C ASN A 42 7.57 13.43 -3.56
N ILE A 43 8.87 13.13 -3.71
CA ILE A 43 9.84 13.10 -2.60
C ILE A 43 10.14 14.52 -2.11
N GLY A 44 10.18 15.52 -2.99
CA GLY A 44 10.46 16.91 -2.60
C GLY A 44 11.86 17.07 -1.99
N PRO A 45 12.04 17.91 -0.95
CA PRO A 45 13.34 18.16 -0.32
C PRO A 45 13.79 17.06 0.65
N PHE A 46 13.04 15.97 0.79
CA PHE A 46 13.31 14.92 1.77
C PHE A 46 14.28 13.87 1.23
N LEU A 47 15.08 13.25 2.11
CA LEU A 47 15.94 12.11 1.73
C LEU A 47 15.13 10.87 1.36
N SER A 48 13.97 10.69 1.98
CA SER A 48 13.01 9.64 1.64
C SER A 48 11.62 10.06 2.09
N ARG A 49 10.59 9.50 1.45
CA ARG A 49 9.19 9.69 1.83
C ARG A 49 8.52 8.32 1.89
N LYS A 50 7.95 7.99 3.03
CA LYS A 50 7.34 6.68 3.29
C LYS A 50 5.93 6.87 3.83
N ASP A 51 5.01 6.04 3.35
CA ASP A 51 3.68 5.93 3.91
C ASP A 51 3.59 4.64 4.72
N TYR A 52 3.06 4.75 5.94
CA TYR A 52 2.82 3.63 6.84
C TYR A 52 1.33 3.39 6.93
N ILE A 53 0.89 2.20 6.54
CA ILE A 53 -0.53 1.82 6.42
C ILE A 53 -0.86 0.85 7.55
N PRO A 54 -1.65 1.25 8.55
CA PRO A 54 -2.14 0.35 9.58
C PRO A 54 -3.20 -0.59 9.03
N PHE A 55 -3.08 -1.89 9.32
CA PHE A 55 -4.02 -2.92 8.86
C PHE A 55 -5.46 -2.64 9.31
N ASP A 56 -5.65 -2.25 10.58
CA ASP A 56 -6.95 -1.97 11.18
C ASP A 56 -7.63 -0.69 10.67
N LYS A 57 -6.95 0.04 9.77
CA LYS A 57 -7.47 1.24 9.09
C LYS A 57 -7.80 1.02 7.62
N ILE A 58 -7.60 -0.18 7.10
CA ILE A 58 -8.00 -0.56 5.75
C ILE A 58 -9.43 -1.11 5.81
N LEU A 59 -10.39 -0.37 5.26
CA LEU A 59 -11.78 -0.83 5.14
C LEU A 59 -11.96 -1.72 3.90
N ASN A 60 -11.40 -1.28 2.77
CA ASN A 60 -11.38 -1.96 1.49
C ASN A 60 -10.20 -1.41 0.65
N PHE A 61 -9.87 -2.12 -0.42
CA PHE A 61 -8.95 -1.66 -1.46
C PHE A 61 -9.28 -2.38 -2.77
N GLU A 62 -8.82 -1.82 -3.88
CA GLU A 62 -8.85 -2.45 -5.19
C GLU A 62 -7.44 -2.52 -5.79
N VAL A 63 -7.20 -3.51 -6.63
CA VAL A 63 -5.98 -3.66 -7.42
C VAL A 63 -6.38 -3.65 -8.89
N SER A 64 -5.85 -2.67 -9.63
CA SER A 64 -6.10 -2.49 -11.05
C SER A 64 -4.80 -2.68 -11.83
N GLU A 65 -4.61 -3.87 -12.40
CA GLU A 65 -3.49 -4.14 -13.30
C GLU A 65 -3.82 -3.67 -14.73
N TYR A 66 -2.87 -2.98 -15.37
CA TYR A 66 -3.03 -2.47 -16.73
C TYR A 66 -1.90 -2.99 -17.63
N SER A 67 -2.25 -3.48 -18.82
CA SER A 67 -1.30 -3.74 -19.89
C SER A 67 -1.07 -2.47 -20.71
N PHE A 68 0.16 -2.22 -21.16
CA PHE A 68 0.34 -1.32 -22.30
C PHE A 68 -0.45 -1.90 -23.48
N ARG A 69 -1.42 -1.15 -24.01
CA ARG A 69 -2.03 -1.52 -25.28
C ARG A 69 -0.99 -1.30 -26.38
N ASP A 70 -0.81 -2.30 -27.23
CA ASP A 70 -0.11 -2.16 -28.52
C ASP A 70 -0.75 -1.07 -29.40
#